data_AF-A0A7G2D632-F1
#
_entry.id   AF-A0A7G2D632-F1
#
_cell.length_a   1.000
_cell.length_b   1.000
_cell.length_c   1.000
_cell.angle_alpha   90.00
_cell.angle_beta   90.00
_cell.angle_gamma   90.00
#
_symmetry.space_group_name_H-M   'P 1'
#
loop_
_entity.id
_entity.type
_entity.pdbx_description
1 polymer ?
#
loop_
_entity_poly.entity_id
_entity_poly.type
_entity_poly.pdbx_seq_one_letter_code
_entity_poly.pdbx_strand_id
1 'polypeptide(L)'
;MNQKKLAVILIALILVVAPISYLVYSYHNFGSLVNPGTPKASDRYIIIYTPSAQFYTLTAEEYQKLIEDGNSPPAGSKLFNITVDSYITGSPGVDLNLTLRSVYKQFTIVMGDPSVINCKDNPQLYVGDCRYRTLAVSEISGVVASIFAANYYVKGINMGYDNVTAKQYAFNQTQLGYRKTYLNFWTKVDLGRGKIGNEGHLAVLLIGPAEGAKENRIFTPRRGVLVIEGTTDETLRAEVVLIENIISFKWPEGNETRTINITGG
;
A
#
# COMPACT_ATOMS: atom_id res chain seq x y z
N MET A 1 -44.27 -19.86 30.21
CA MET A 1 -43.54 -19.89 28.92
C MET A 1 -42.71 -21.17 28.88
N ASN A 2 -42.85 -22.00 27.84
CA ASN A 2 -42.25 -23.34 27.78
C ASN A 2 -40.71 -23.23 27.66
N GLN A 3 -39.95 -23.80 28.61
CA GLN A 3 -38.48 -23.69 28.66
C GLN A 3 -37.80 -24.13 27.35
N LYS A 4 -38.36 -25.13 26.66
CA LYS A 4 -37.87 -25.57 25.35
C LYS A 4 -38.03 -24.49 24.26
N LYS A 5 -39.14 -23.74 24.28
CA LYS A 5 -39.36 -22.63 23.34
C LYS A 5 -38.38 -21.49 23.62
N LEU A 6 -38.08 -21.21 24.89
CA LEU A 6 -37.12 -20.18 25.27
C LEU A 6 -35.69 -20.54 24.84
N ALA A 7 -35.28 -21.80 25.02
CA ALA A 7 -33.98 -22.28 24.57
C ALA A 7 -33.82 -22.21 23.04
N VAL A 8 -34.86 -22.59 22.27
CA VAL A 8 -34.83 -22.50 20.80
C VAL A 8 -34.75 -21.05 20.34
N ILE A 9 -35.50 -20.13 20.97
CA ILE A 9 -35.42 -18.69 20.68
C ILE A 9 -34.02 -18.16 21.00
N LEU A 10 -33.44 -18.55 22.13
CA LEU A 10 -32.09 -18.13 22.52
C LEU A 10 -31.03 -18.65 21.53
N ILE A 11 -31.12 -19.91 21.11
CA ILE A 11 -30.20 -20.50 20.13
C ILE A 11 -30.36 -19.79 18.78
N ALA A 12 -31.58 -19.57 18.31
CA ALA A 12 -31.83 -18.83 17.07
C ALA A 12 -31.29 -17.39 17.16
N LEU A 13 -31.48 -16.74 18.31
CA LEU A 13 -30.96 -15.39 18.56
C LEU A 13 -29.43 -15.37 18.56
N ILE A 14 -28.76 -16.32 19.19
CA ILE A 14 -27.29 -16.44 19.18
C ILE A 14 -26.78 -16.71 17.76
N LEU A 15 -27.44 -17.61 17.02
CA LEU A 15 -27.06 -17.94 15.65
C LEU A 15 -27.21 -16.77 14.67
N VAL A 16 -28.06 -15.78 14.98
CA VAL A 16 -28.24 -14.57 14.15
C VAL A 16 -27.38 -13.41 14.66
N VAL A 17 -27.39 -13.16 15.98
CA VAL A 17 -26.70 -12.03 16.60
C VAL A 17 -25.19 -12.22 16.55
N ALA A 18 -24.67 -13.42 16.84
CA ALA A 18 -23.22 -13.62 16.89
C ALA A 18 -22.53 -13.36 15.53
N PRO A 19 -23.03 -13.86 14.38
CA PRO A 19 -22.44 -13.53 13.08
C PRO A 19 -22.53 -12.03 12.75
N ILE A 20 -23.65 -11.37 13.05
CA ILE A 20 -23.82 -9.94 12.79
C ILE A 20 -22.85 -9.13 13.65
N SER A 21 -22.77 -9.42 14.95
CA SER A 21 -21.84 -8.78 15.87
C SER A 21 -20.39 -8.99 15.42
N TYR A 22 -20.05 -10.18 14.92
CA TYR A 22 -18.72 -10.46 14.39
C TYR A 22 -18.40 -9.64 13.13
N LEU A 23 -19.36 -9.47 12.21
CA LEU A 23 -19.19 -8.63 11.02
C LEU A 23 -19.02 -7.15 11.38
N VAL A 24 -19.85 -6.65 12.30
CA VAL A 24 -19.76 -5.25 12.78
C VAL A 24 -18.43 -5.00 13.47
N TYR A 25 -18.00 -5.90 14.35
CA TYR A 25 -16.69 -5.82 15.02
C TYR A 25 -15.54 -5.83 14.01
N SER A 26 -15.58 -6.73 13.03
CA SER A 26 -14.56 -6.80 11.98
C SER A 26 -14.52 -5.52 11.15
N TYR A 27 -15.67 -4.96 10.79
CA TYR A 27 -15.74 -3.69 10.07
C TYR A 27 -15.21 -2.52 10.92
N HIS A 28 -15.50 -2.50 12.22
CA HIS A 28 -14.96 -1.48 13.12
C HIS A 28 -13.43 -1.56 13.22
N ASN A 29 -12.87 -2.76 13.26
CA ASN A 29 -11.41 -2.98 13.25
C ASN A 29 -10.74 -2.56 11.94
N PHE A 30 -11.47 -2.54 10.81
CA PHE A 30 -10.94 -1.93 9.60
C PHE A 30 -10.76 -0.42 9.78
N GLY A 31 -11.66 0.24 10.52
CA GLY A 31 -11.54 1.65 10.86
C GLY A 31 -10.23 1.99 11.58
N SER A 32 -9.79 1.13 12.50
CA SER A 32 -8.49 1.31 13.19
C SER A 32 -7.28 0.96 12.32
N LEU A 33 -7.44 0.25 11.20
CA LEU A 33 -6.35 0.06 10.24
C LEU A 33 -6.12 1.29 9.37
N VAL A 34 -7.19 2.00 8.99
CA VAL A 34 -7.07 3.24 8.19
C VAL A 34 -6.86 4.47 9.07
N ASN A 35 -7.25 4.39 10.35
CA ASN A 35 -7.05 5.45 11.34
C ASN A 35 -6.44 4.86 12.63
N PRO A 36 -5.17 4.44 12.62
CA PRO A 36 -4.50 3.77 13.74
C PRO A 36 -4.19 4.65 14.97
N GLY A 37 -4.66 5.90 14.98
CA GLY A 37 -4.39 6.86 16.06
C GLY A 37 -3.07 7.60 15.86
N THR A 38 -2.42 7.98 16.96
CA THR A 38 -1.19 8.80 16.92
C THR A 38 0.02 7.92 16.57
N PRO A 39 0.83 8.29 15.55
CA PRO A 39 2.03 7.55 15.21
C PRO A 39 3.10 7.67 16.30
N LYS A 40 4.01 6.69 16.36
CA LYS A 40 5.18 6.72 17.26
C LYS A 40 6.23 7.71 16.77
N ALA A 41 6.36 7.84 15.46
CA ALA A 41 7.25 8.77 14.78
C ALA A 41 6.72 9.03 13.36
N SER A 42 7.07 10.18 12.81
CA SER A 42 6.67 10.61 11.46
C SER A 42 7.82 11.33 10.78
N ASP A 43 8.13 10.93 9.56
CA ASP A 43 9.12 11.59 8.70
C ASP A 43 8.38 12.34 7.59
N ARG A 44 8.84 13.55 7.26
CA ARG A 44 8.23 14.37 6.20
C ARG A 44 9.11 14.41 4.98
N TYR A 45 8.51 14.14 3.83
CA TYR A 45 9.15 14.14 2.53
C TYR A 45 8.47 15.13 1.59
N ILE A 46 9.28 15.72 0.72
CA ILE A 46 8.87 16.58 -0.38
C ILE A 46 9.21 15.85 -1.67
N ILE A 47 8.20 15.54 -2.47
CA ILE A 47 8.37 14.95 -3.79
C ILE A 47 8.18 16.05 -4.84
N ILE A 48 9.19 16.22 -5.69
CA ILE A 48 9.17 17.17 -6.79
C ILE A 48 8.92 16.40 -8.08
N TYR A 49 7.81 16.70 -8.75
CA TYR A 49 7.52 16.18 -10.09
C TYR A 49 7.76 17.26 -11.13
N THR A 50 8.76 17.06 -11.99
CA THR A 50 9.19 18.07 -12.96
C THR A 50 8.39 18.00 -14.27
N PRO A 51 8.41 19.06 -15.10
CA PRO A 51 7.83 19.04 -16.44
C PRO A 51 8.46 17.98 -17.37
N SER A 52 9.69 17.56 -17.09
CA SER A 52 10.37 16.44 -17.77
C SER A 52 9.88 15.05 -17.33
N ALA A 53 8.81 14.99 -16.53
CA ALA A 53 8.22 13.78 -15.98
C ALA A 53 9.18 12.98 -15.06
N GLN A 54 10.07 13.68 -14.36
CA GLN A 54 10.98 13.07 -13.38
C GLN A 54 10.49 13.34 -11.95
N PHE A 55 10.77 12.40 -11.05
CA PHE A 55 10.49 12.53 -9.63
C PHE A 55 11.79 12.67 -8.86
N TYR A 56 11.83 13.65 -7.96
CA TYR A 56 12.90 13.83 -7.00
C TYR A 56 12.32 13.73 -5.60
N THR A 57 12.98 12.94 -4.75
CA THR A 57 12.54 12.65 -3.39
C THR A 57 13.50 13.28 -2.41
N LEU A 58 13.02 14.19 -1.58
CA LEU A 58 13.82 14.89 -0.58
C LEU A 58 13.14 14.77 0.78
N THR A 59 13.92 14.66 1.84
CA THR A 59 13.42 14.96 3.19
C THR A 59 13.07 16.45 3.28
N ALA A 60 12.21 16.82 4.23
CA ALA A 60 11.89 18.23 4.47
C ALA A 60 13.15 19.08 4.78
N GLU A 61 14.13 18.50 5.48
CA GLU A 61 15.41 19.16 5.78
C GLU A 61 16.28 19.36 4.54
N GLU A 62 16.38 18.36 3.66
CA GLU A 62 17.12 18.47 2.40
C GLU A 62 16.48 19.51 1.47
N TYR A 63 15.15 19.51 1.38
CA TYR A 63 14.42 20.50 0.60
C TYR A 63 14.67 21.92 1.13
N GLN A 64 14.64 22.12 2.45
CA GLN A 64 14.89 23.41 3.07
C GLN A 64 16.31 23.91 2.76
N LYS A 65 17.33 23.06 2.89
CA LYS A 65 18.72 23.38 2.52
C LYS A 65 18.84 23.77 1.04
N LEU A 66 18.17 23.04 0.16
CA LEU A 66 18.18 23.32 -1.29
C LEU A 66 17.65 24.73 -1.58
N ILE A 67 16.57 25.14 -0.92
CA ILE A 67 16.02 26.50 -1.06
C ILE A 67 16.94 27.55 -0.44
N GLU A 68 17.55 27.28 0.71
CA GLU A 68 18.51 28.18 1.38
C GLU A 68 19.76 28.42 0.53
N ASP A 69 20.21 27.42 -0.22
CA ASP A 69 21.32 27.51 -1.17
C ASP A 69 20.95 28.28 -2.46
N GLY A 70 19.73 28.81 -2.54
CA GLY A 70 19.24 29.59 -3.69
C GLY A 70 18.82 28.74 -4.89
N ASN A 71 18.75 27.41 -4.73
CA ASN A 71 18.20 26.54 -5.76
C ASN A 71 16.67 26.55 -5.66
N SER A 72 16.00 26.51 -6.82
CA SER A 72 14.54 26.35 -6.89
C SER A 72 14.19 25.19 -7.81
N PRO A 73 13.12 24.44 -7.53
CA PRO A 73 12.60 23.47 -8.48
C PRO A 73 12.39 24.10 -9.86
N PRO A 74 12.58 23.35 -10.97
CA PRO A 74 12.33 23.86 -12.31
C PRO A 74 10.92 24.45 -12.44
N ALA A 75 10.77 25.53 -13.21
CA ALA A 75 9.47 26.17 -13.41
C ALA A 75 8.43 25.17 -13.94
N GLY A 76 7.24 25.17 -13.33
CA GLY A 76 6.17 24.21 -13.65
C GLY A 76 6.26 22.87 -12.92
N SER A 77 7.22 22.70 -12.01
CA SER A 77 7.26 21.52 -11.14
C SER A 77 6.11 21.52 -10.15
N LYS A 78 5.60 20.32 -9.82
CA LYS A 78 4.62 20.11 -8.76
C LYS A 78 5.32 19.58 -7.51
N LEU A 79 4.85 20.01 -6.35
CA LEU A 79 5.37 19.60 -5.05
C LEU A 79 4.30 18.79 -4.32
N PHE A 80 4.68 17.62 -3.80
CA PHE A 80 3.84 16.79 -2.97
C PHE A 80 4.47 16.65 -1.58
N ASN A 81 3.75 17.11 -0.57
CA ASN A 81 4.14 16.95 0.82
C ASN A 81 3.55 15.64 1.32
N ILE A 82 4.41 14.68 1.65
CA ILE A 82 4.00 13.33 2.06
C ILE A 82 4.61 13.03 3.43
N THR A 83 3.80 12.46 4.32
CA THR A 83 4.26 12.01 5.64
C THR A 83 4.39 10.50 5.65
N VAL A 84 5.48 9.96 6.19
CA VAL A 84 5.63 8.52 6.40
C VAL A 84 5.57 8.26 7.90
N ASP A 85 4.54 7.53 8.33
CA ASP A 85 4.26 7.30 9.74
C ASP A 85 4.69 5.89 10.19
N SER A 86 5.28 5.83 11.38
CA SER A 86 5.61 4.59 12.07
C SER A 86 4.63 4.29 13.19
N TYR A 87 4.11 3.06 13.21
CA TYR A 87 3.24 2.55 14.26
C TYR A 87 3.82 1.33 14.97
N ILE A 88 4.83 0.67 14.39
CA ILE A 88 5.38 -0.59 14.90
C ILE A 88 6.67 -0.33 15.66
N THR A 89 7.72 0.17 14.99
CA THR A 89 9.07 0.27 15.58
C THR A 89 9.42 1.67 16.09
N GLY A 90 8.74 2.72 15.64
CA GLY A 90 9.15 4.10 15.87
C GLY A 90 10.13 4.63 14.80
N SER A 91 10.38 3.87 13.72
CA SER A 91 11.16 4.32 12.56
C SER A 91 10.36 4.06 11.27
N PRO A 92 9.88 5.11 10.57
CA PRO A 92 9.00 4.94 9.41
C PRO A 92 9.63 4.13 8.27
N GLY A 93 10.89 4.39 7.94
CA GLY A 93 11.61 3.63 6.91
C GLY A 93 11.80 2.16 7.27
N VAL A 94 12.06 1.84 8.55
CA VAL A 94 12.19 0.45 9.02
C VAL A 94 10.85 -0.27 8.97
N ASP A 95 9.77 0.37 9.41
CA ASP A 95 8.41 -0.17 9.37
C ASP A 95 7.97 -0.53 7.94
N LEU A 96 8.23 0.39 6.99
CA LEU A 96 7.95 0.18 5.57
C LEU A 96 8.78 -0.98 5.00
N ASN A 97 10.09 -0.99 5.28
CA ASN A 97 11.00 -2.00 4.75
C ASN A 97 10.70 -3.40 5.32
N LEU A 98 10.44 -3.51 6.63
CA LEU A 98 10.03 -4.77 7.27
C LEU A 98 8.70 -5.26 6.69
N THR A 99 7.73 -4.36 6.50
CA THR A 99 6.42 -4.73 5.96
C THR A 99 6.52 -5.20 4.52
N LEU A 100 7.29 -4.55 3.65
CA LEU A 100 7.38 -4.94 2.24
C LEU A 100 8.28 -6.16 2.00
N ARG A 101 9.41 -6.27 2.72
CA ARG A 101 10.42 -7.33 2.47
C ARG A 101 10.18 -8.64 3.23
N SER A 102 9.20 -8.68 4.13
CA SER A 102 8.84 -9.92 4.84
C SER A 102 8.40 -11.05 3.89
N VAL A 103 8.56 -12.29 4.33
CA VAL A 103 8.22 -13.48 3.53
C VAL A 103 6.74 -13.81 3.69
N TYR A 104 5.93 -13.42 2.71
CA TYR A 104 4.50 -13.71 2.67
C TYR A 104 4.19 -14.91 1.78
N LYS A 105 3.06 -15.59 2.05
CA LYS A 105 2.51 -16.63 1.17
C LYS A 105 1.67 -16.02 0.04
N GLN A 106 1.09 -14.86 0.28
CA GLN A 106 0.19 -14.15 -0.62
C GLN A 106 0.38 -12.64 -0.48
N PHE A 107 0.06 -11.89 -1.53
CA PHE A 107 -0.08 -10.46 -1.43
C PHE A 107 -1.32 -9.98 -2.19
N THR A 108 -2.03 -9.02 -1.61
CA THR A 108 -3.23 -8.40 -2.20
C THR A 108 -2.99 -6.92 -2.42
N ILE A 109 -3.20 -6.48 -3.66
CA ILE A 109 -3.29 -5.05 -3.98
C ILE A 109 -4.78 -4.65 -3.95
N VAL A 110 -5.12 -3.77 -3.03
CA VAL A 110 -6.47 -3.18 -2.92
C VAL A 110 -6.45 -1.86 -3.67
N MET A 111 -7.07 -1.85 -4.86
CA MET A 111 -6.93 -0.77 -5.85
C MET A 111 -7.65 0.53 -5.45
N GLY A 112 -8.54 0.45 -4.47
CA GLY A 112 -9.44 1.54 -4.07
C GLY A 112 -10.91 1.11 -4.10
N ASP A 113 -11.81 2.08 -4.04
CA ASP A 113 -13.25 1.95 -4.10
C ASP A 113 -13.71 1.21 -5.39
N PRO A 114 -14.80 0.44 -5.36
CA PRO A 114 -15.33 -0.21 -6.56
C PRO A 114 -15.63 0.75 -7.73
N SER A 115 -15.87 2.04 -7.48
CA SER A 115 -16.02 3.05 -8.53
C SER A 115 -14.80 3.21 -9.43
N VAL A 116 -13.61 2.72 -9.03
CA VAL A 116 -12.41 2.64 -9.90
C VAL A 116 -12.68 1.83 -11.18
N ILE A 117 -13.69 0.93 -11.19
CA ILE A 117 -14.14 0.23 -12.40
C ILE A 117 -14.54 1.22 -13.50
N ASN A 118 -15.07 2.40 -13.13
CA ASN A 118 -15.46 3.44 -14.08
C ASN A 118 -14.27 3.96 -14.89
N CYS A 119 -13.03 3.82 -14.43
CA CYS A 119 -11.86 4.20 -15.23
C CYS A 119 -11.71 3.44 -16.53
N LYS A 120 -12.32 2.25 -16.64
CA LYS A 120 -12.34 1.49 -17.87
C LYS A 120 -13.51 1.92 -18.76
N ASP A 121 -14.70 2.00 -18.19
CA ASP A 121 -15.94 2.08 -18.97
C ASP A 121 -16.45 3.52 -19.13
N ASN A 122 -16.35 4.35 -18.09
CA ASN A 122 -16.84 5.73 -18.06
C ASN A 122 -15.93 6.62 -17.17
N PRO A 123 -14.75 7.03 -17.66
CA PRO A 123 -13.76 7.74 -16.83
C PRO A 123 -14.27 9.04 -16.19
N GLN A 124 -15.26 9.69 -16.82
CA GLN A 124 -15.85 10.92 -16.30
C GLN A 124 -16.70 10.73 -15.03
N LEU A 125 -17.11 9.50 -14.73
CA LEU A 125 -17.84 9.15 -13.51
C LEU A 125 -16.92 8.81 -12.34
N TYR A 126 -15.62 8.72 -12.57
CA TYR A 126 -14.65 8.45 -11.51
C TYR A 126 -14.29 9.72 -10.76
N VAL A 127 -14.33 9.65 -9.43
CA VAL A 127 -13.89 10.75 -8.57
C VAL A 127 -12.37 10.66 -8.43
N GLY A 128 -11.65 11.28 -9.37
CA GLY A 128 -10.19 11.25 -9.41
C GLY A 128 -9.62 11.32 -10.83
N ASP A 129 -8.36 10.91 -10.99
CA ASP A 129 -7.67 10.80 -12.26
C ASP A 129 -7.29 9.33 -12.53
N CYS A 130 -7.96 8.75 -13.52
CA CYS A 130 -7.78 7.35 -13.92
C CYS A 130 -6.38 7.02 -14.42
N ARG A 131 -5.68 7.98 -15.05
CA ARG A 131 -4.31 7.77 -15.51
C ARG A 131 -3.40 7.60 -14.31
N TYR A 132 -3.45 8.52 -13.34
CA TYR A 132 -2.59 8.43 -12.17
C TYR A 132 -2.96 7.26 -11.27
N ARG A 133 -4.24 6.94 -11.11
CA ARG A 133 -4.69 5.74 -10.37
C ARG A 133 -4.13 4.46 -10.98
N THR A 134 -4.21 4.31 -12.30
CA THR A 134 -3.68 3.15 -13.01
C THR A 134 -2.17 3.04 -12.83
N LEU A 135 -1.45 4.14 -12.96
CA LEU A 135 0.01 4.18 -12.77
C LEU A 135 0.38 3.79 -11.34
N ALA A 136 -0.25 4.38 -10.33
CA ALA A 136 0.01 4.05 -8.93
C ALA A 136 -0.24 2.55 -8.63
N VAL A 137 -1.36 1.99 -9.10
CA VAL A 137 -1.67 0.56 -8.96
C VAL A 137 -0.63 -0.31 -9.65
N SER A 138 -0.25 0.02 -10.88
CA SER A 138 0.70 -0.76 -11.67
C SER A 138 2.12 -0.72 -11.09
N GLU A 139 2.60 0.47 -10.72
CA GLU A 139 3.93 0.68 -10.14
C GLU A 139 4.05 -0.07 -8.81
N ILE A 140 3.11 0.12 -7.87
CA ILE A 140 3.18 -0.58 -6.58
C ILE A 140 3.01 -2.09 -6.71
N SER A 141 2.17 -2.56 -7.65
CA SER A 141 2.02 -3.98 -7.93
C SER A 141 3.34 -4.57 -8.44
N GLY A 142 4.05 -3.86 -9.31
CA GLY A 142 5.35 -4.27 -9.82
C GLY A 142 6.40 -4.32 -8.72
N VAL A 143 6.50 -3.28 -7.88
CA VAL A 143 7.40 -3.24 -6.72
C VAL A 143 7.18 -4.44 -5.81
N VAL A 144 5.93 -4.66 -5.38
CA VAL A 144 5.57 -5.75 -4.46
C VAL A 144 5.81 -7.11 -5.10
N ALA A 145 5.43 -7.30 -6.36
CA ALA A 145 5.62 -8.57 -7.07
C ALA A 145 7.11 -8.89 -7.25
N SER A 146 7.95 -7.90 -7.52
CA SER A 146 9.40 -8.08 -7.64
C SER A 146 10.05 -8.46 -6.32
N ILE A 147 9.66 -7.81 -5.21
CA ILE A 147 10.15 -8.17 -3.87
C ILE A 147 9.70 -9.59 -3.50
N PHE A 148 8.44 -9.91 -3.77
CA PHE A 148 7.89 -11.25 -3.53
C PHE A 148 8.64 -12.32 -4.35
N ALA A 149 8.88 -12.06 -5.63
CA ALA A 149 9.64 -12.96 -6.50
C ALA A 149 11.09 -13.15 -6.00
N ALA A 150 11.75 -12.08 -5.55
CA ALA A 150 13.10 -12.16 -5.00
C ALA A 150 13.17 -13.08 -3.77
N ASN A 151 12.18 -12.98 -2.86
CA ASN A 151 12.10 -13.85 -1.69
C ASN A 151 11.95 -15.33 -2.07
N TYR A 152 11.10 -15.64 -3.05
CA TYR A 152 10.93 -17.02 -3.52
C TYR A 152 12.10 -17.53 -4.37
N TYR A 153 12.81 -16.64 -5.06
CA TYR A 153 14.06 -16.99 -5.75
C TYR A 153 15.12 -17.45 -4.75
N VAL A 154 15.37 -16.67 -3.69
CA VAL A 154 16.31 -17.05 -2.62
C VAL A 154 15.90 -18.36 -1.97
N LYS A 155 14.60 -18.56 -1.75
CA LYS A 155 14.08 -19.84 -1.24
C LYS A 155 14.37 -21.01 -2.19
N GLY A 156 14.18 -20.83 -3.50
CA GLY A 156 14.49 -21.85 -4.51
C GLY A 156 15.97 -22.22 -4.54
N ILE A 157 16.87 -21.23 -4.47
CA ILE A 157 18.31 -21.46 -4.35
C ILE A 157 18.64 -22.26 -3.08
N ASN A 158 18.05 -21.91 -1.94
CA ASN A 158 18.24 -22.64 -0.69
C ASN A 158 17.68 -24.08 -0.72
N MET A 159 16.77 -24.38 -1.65
CA MET A 159 16.27 -25.74 -1.91
C MET A 159 17.18 -26.53 -2.86
N GLY A 160 18.27 -25.94 -3.37
CA GLY A 160 19.21 -26.58 -4.29
C GLY A 160 18.83 -26.46 -5.76
N TYR A 161 17.89 -25.58 -6.12
CA TYR A 161 17.57 -25.32 -7.53
C TYR A 161 18.69 -24.53 -8.21
N ASP A 162 18.89 -24.79 -9.50
CA ASP A 162 19.72 -23.93 -10.33
C ASP A 162 19.04 -22.56 -10.59
N ASN A 163 19.78 -21.62 -11.17
CA ASN A 163 19.30 -20.25 -11.36
C ASN A 163 18.02 -20.21 -12.23
N VAL A 164 17.96 -21.03 -13.29
CA VAL A 164 16.80 -21.06 -14.20
C VAL A 164 15.56 -21.61 -13.50
N THR A 165 15.70 -22.74 -12.80
CA THR A 165 14.59 -23.36 -12.05
C THR A 165 14.14 -22.49 -10.89
N ALA A 166 15.06 -21.84 -10.18
CA ALA A 166 14.74 -20.91 -9.09
C ALA A 166 13.94 -19.69 -9.60
N LYS A 167 14.30 -19.13 -10.76
CA LYS A 167 13.53 -18.05 -11.41
C LYS A 167 12.13 -18.49 -11.81
N GLN A 168 12.00 -19.67 -12.41
CA GLN A 168 10.69 -20.22 -12.79
C GLN A 168 9.84 -20.50 -11.54
N TYR A 169 10.44 -21.05 -10.49
CA TYR A 169 9.79 -21.26 -9.20
C TYR A 169 9.27 -19.95 -8.62
N ALA A 170 10.12 -18.92 -8.56
CA ALA A 170 9.76 -17.60 -8.08
C ALA A 170 8.59 -17.00 -8.87
N PHE A 171 8.66 -17.01 -10.20
CA PHE A 171 7.59 -16.52 -11.07
C PHE A 171 6.26 -17.24 -10.80
N ASN A 172 6.27 -18.58 -10.75
CA ASN A 172 5.09 -19.38 -10.49
C ASN A 172 4.48 -19.06 -9.11
N GLN A 173 5.30 -18.93 -8.07
CA GLN A 173 4.84 -18.60 -6.73
C GLN A 173 4.26 -17.18 -6.65
N THR A 174 4.89 -16.20 -7.31
CA THR A 174 4.36 -14.84 -7.40
C THR A 174 2.99 -14.80 -8.07
N GLN A 175 2.81 -15.50 -9.20
CA GLN A 175 1.51 -15.58 -9.88
C GLN A 175 0.44 -16.27 -9.01
N LEU A 176 0.80 -17.34 -8.32
CA LEU A 176 -0.11 -18.06 -7.42
C LEU A 176 -0.50 -17.21 -6.19
N GLY A 177 0.43 -16.42 -5.67
CA GLY A 177 0.26 -15.60 -4.47
C GLY A 177 -0.39 -14.23 -4.72
N TYR A 178 -0.37 -13.73 -5.96
CA TYR A 178 -0.89 -12.42 -6.31
C TYR A 178 -2.42 -12.38 -6.31
N ARG A 179 -2.99 -11.37 -5.66
CA ARG A 179 -4.42 -11.03 -5.72
C ARG A 179 -4.60 -9.54 -5.94
N LYS A 180 -5.66 -9.17 -6.67
CA LYS A 180 -6.14 -7.79 -6.81
C LYS A 180 -7.61 -7.71 -6.44
N THR A 181 -8.01 -6.67 -5.73
CA THR A 181 -9.41 -6.48 -5.31
C THR A 181 -9.73 -5.00 -5.14
N TYR A 182 -11.02 -4.69 -4.97
CA TYR A 182 -11.52 -3.38 -4.58
C TYR A 182 -11.82 -3.35 -3.08
N LEU A 183 -11.82 -2.17 -2.49
CA LEU A 183 -12.13 -1.88 -1.10
C LEU A 183 -13.64 -1.89 -0.84
N ASN A 184 -14.32 -2.96 -1.26
CA ASN A 184 -15.72 -3.18 -0.95
C ASN A 184 -15.93 -3.60 0.53
N PHE A 185 -17.19 -3.74 0.95
CA PHE A 185 -17.54 -4.15 2.30
C PHE A 185 -16.82 -5.43 2.76
N TRP A 186 -16.78 -6.47 1.91
CA TRP A 186 -16.16 -7.75 2.26
C TRP A 186 -14.65 -7.66 2.39
N THR A 187 -13.99 -6.88 1.53
CA THR A 187 -12.55 -6.61 1.65
C THR A 187 -12.24 -5.89 2.96
N LYS A 188 -13.06 -4.90 3.35
CA LYS A 188 -12.92 -4.20 4.65
C LYS A 188 -13.07 -5.18 5.82
N VAL A 189 -14.08 -6.04 5.79
CA VAL A 189 -14.26 -7.10 6.80
C VAL A 189 -13.06 -8.05 6.84
N ASP A 190 -12.54 -8.48 5.68
CA ASP A 190 -11.38 -9.38 5.58
C ASP A 190 -10.09 -8.77 6.13
N LEU A 191 -9.87 -7.47 5.94
CA LEU A 191 -8.78 -6.70 6.55
C LEU A 191 -8.96 -6.60 8.06
N GLY A 192 -10.13 -6.17 8.51
CA GLY A 192 -10.41 -5.92 9.92
C GLY A 192 -10.34 -7.19 10.78
N ARG A 193 -10.70 -8.35 10.24
CA ARG A 193 -10.50 -9.66 10.91
C ARG A 193 -9.10 -10.24 10.76
N GLY A 194 -8.22 -9.60 9.98
CA GLY A 194 -6.87 -10.07 9.72
C GLY A 194 -6.78 -11.32 8.86
N LYS A 195 -7.80 -11.62 8.05
CA LYS A 195 -7.69 -12.69 7.04
C LYS A 195 -6.76 -12.28 5.91
N ILE A 196 -6.81 -11.02 5.53
CA ILE A 196 -5.82 -10.36 4.67
C ILE A 196 -5.10 -9.28 5.48
N GLY A 197 -3.84 -9.03 5.18
CA GLY A 197 -3.04 -8.05 5.91
C GLY A 197 -2.57 -8.55 7.27
N ASN A 198 -1.76 -9.61 7.26
CA ASN A 198 -1.18 -10.30 8.42
C ASN A 198 0.23 -10.83 8.08
N GLU A 199 0.89 -11.52 9.03
CA GLU A 199 2.27 -12.02 8.84
C GLU A 199 2.45 -13.00 7.66
N GLY A 200 1.38 -13.69 7.22
CA GLY A 200 1.39 -14.59 6.07
C GLY A 200 0.83 -13.98 4.79
N HIS A 201 0.23 -12.79 4.84
CA HIS A 201 -0.48 -12.15 3.73
C HIS A 201 -0.33 -10.64 3.75
N LEU A 202 0.50 -10.10 2.85
CA LEU A 202 0.62 -8.65 2.65
C LEU A 202 -0.63 -8.07 2.00
N ALA A 203 -1.19 -7.00 2.56
CA ALA A 203 -2.21 -6.18 1.93
C ALA A 203 -1.66 -4.76 1.73
N VAL A 204 -1.69 -4.29 0.49
CA VAL A 204 -1.37 -2.89 0.15
C VAL A 204 -2.66 -2.19 -0.23
N LEU A 205 -3.00 -1.14 0.50
CA LEU A 205 -4.24 -0.38 0.35
C LEU A 205 -3.95 0.97 -0.28
N LEU A 206 -4.58 1.25 -1.41
CA LEU A 206 -4.58 2.57 -2.02
C LEU A 206 -5.85 3.32 -1.64
N ILE A 207 -5.70 4.38 -0.85
CA ILE A 207 -6.78 5.25 -0.38
C ILE A 207 -6.60 6.62 -1.04
N GLY A 208 -7.46 6.97 -1.97
CA GLY A 208 -7.41 8.22 -2.71
C GLY A 208 -8.69 9.03 -2.63
N PRO A 209 -8.95 9.93 -3.60
CA PRO A 209 -10.09 10.85 -3.55
C PRO A 209 -11.44 10.13 -3.54
N ALA A 210 -11.61 9.07 -4.34
CA ALA A 210 -12.85 8.26 -4.35
C ALA A 210 -13.13 7.58 -3.01
N GLU A 211 -12.09 7.27 -2.24
CA GLU A 211 -12.17 6.64 -0.93
C GLU A 211 -12.32 7.67 0.21
N GLY A 212 -12.21 8.97 -0.10
CA GLY A 212 -12.27 10.06 0.86
C GLY A 212 -10.97 10.29 1.64
N ALA A 213 -9.82 10.08 1.01
CA ALA A 213 -8.50 10.40 1.56
C ALA A 213 -8.44 11.84 2.09
N LYS A 214 -7.86 12.02 3.27
CA LYS A 214 -7.80 13.32 3.96
C LYS A 214 -6.40 13.89 4.05
N GLU A 215 -5.41 13.01 4.05
CA GLU A 215 -4.00 13.33 4.24
C GLU A 215 -3.18 12.69 3.11
N ASN A 216 -1.93 13.15 2.96
CA ASN A 216 -0.94 12.52 2.08
C ASN A 216 0.05 11.79 2.97
N ARG A 217 -0.14 10.48 3.13
CA ARG A 217 0.64 9.68 4.07
C ARG A 217 0.79 8.22 3.67
N ILE A 218 1.93 7.67 4.04
CA ILE A 218 2.25 6.25 3.91
C ILE A 218 2.48 5.69 5.31
N PHE A 219 1.83 4.58 5.64
CA PHE A 219 2.00 4.00 6.97
C PHE A 219 1.71 2.50 7.02
N THR A 220 2.29 1.84 8.03
CA THR A 220 2.07 0.41 8.27
C THR A 220 1.42 0.24 9.65
N PRO A 221 0.08 0.16 9.75
CA PRO A 221 -0.62 0.11 11.04
C PRO A 221 -0.31 -1.18 11.81
N ARG A 222 0.05 -2.24 11.09
CA ARG A 222 0.54 -3.52 11.64
C ARG A 222 1.31 -4.29 10.57
N ARG A 223 2.01 -5.34 10.98
CA ARG A 223 2.71 -6.26 10.05
C ARG A 223 1.75 -6.81 8.99
N GLY A 224 2.20 -6.81 7.75
CA GLY A 224 1.43 -7.27 6.60
C GLY A 224 0.42 -6.26 6.08
N VAL A 225 0.30 -5.05 6.62
CA VAL A 225 -0.57 -4.00 6.07
C VAL A 225 0.26 -2.77 5.72
N LEU A 226 0.18 -2.34 4.48
CA LEU A 226 0.68 -1.05 4.01
C LEU A 226 -0.51 -0.23 3.53
N VAL A 227 -0.64 1.00 4.02
CA VAL A 227 -1.63 1.97 3.56
C VAL A 227 -0.90 3.11 2.89
N ILE A 228 -1.36 3.46 1.69
CA ILE A 228 -0.90 4.58 0.89
C ILE A 228 -2.13 5.47 0.71
N GLU A 229 -2.15 6.62 1.37
CA GLU A 229 -3.28 7.55 1.40
C GLU A 229 -2.88 8.86 0.75
N GLY A 230 -3.49 9.21 -0.39
CA GLY A 230 -3.19 10.44 -1.13
C GLY A 230 -4.46 11.21 -1.46
N THR A 231 -4.51 12.50 -1.14
CA THR A 231 -5.69 13.36 -1.40
C THR A 231 -6.04 13.50 -2.89
N THR A 232 -5.08 13.20 -3.79
CA THR A 232 -5.27 13.09 -5.24
C THR A 232 -4.60 11.83 -5.77
N ASP A 233 -5.07 11.29 -6.91
CA ASP A 233 -4.41 10.14 -7.54
C ASP A 233 -2.99 10.44 -8.01
N GLU A 234 -2.71 11.70 -8.37
CA GLU A 234 -1.36 12.15 -8.69
C GLU A 234 -0.44 12.05 -7.46
N THR A 235 -0.95 12.41 -6.27
CA THR A 235 -0.21 12.26 -5.01
C THR A 235 -0.02 10.79 -4.64
N LEU A 236 -1.05 9.94 -4.83
CA LEU A 236 -0.92 8.49 -4.64
C LEU A 236 0.23 7.91 -5.48
N ARG A 237 0.39 8.37 -6.72
CA ARG A 237 1.53 7.95 -7.55
C ARG A 237 2.87 8.45 -6.98
N ALA A 238 2.94 9.71 -6.57
CA ALA A 238 4.14 10.27 -5.94
C ALA A 238 4.54 9.49 -4.66
N GLU A 239 3.57 9.01 -3.89
CA GLU A 239 3.79 8.17 -2.70
C GLU A 239 4.38 6.80 -3.06
N VAL A 240 3.94 6.18 -4.15
CA VAL A 240 4.54 4.93 -4.65
C VAL A 240 6.00 5.15 -5.04
N VAL A 241 6.31 6.26 -5.71
CA VAL A 241 7.70 6.61 -6.05
C VAL A 241 8.55 6.86 -4.80
N LEU A 242 7.97 7.50 -3.78
CA LEU A 242 8.66 7.67 -2.49
C LEU A 242 8.95 6.32 -1.83
N ILE A 243 8.02 5.37 -1.87
CA ILE A 243 8.24 4.01 -1.36
C ILE A 243 9.43 3.36 -2.07
N GLU A 244 9.50 3.44 -3.40
CA GLU A 244 10.62 2.91 -4.19
C GLU A 244 11.96 3.49 -3.71
N ASN A 245 12.03 4.79 -3.48
CA ASN A 245 13.24 5.45 -2.99
C ASN A 245 13.62 5.01 -1.56
N ILE A 246 12.67 5.04 -0.61
CA ILE A 246 12.92 4.70 0.80
C ILE A 246 13.44 3.26 0.94
N ILE A 247 12.85 2.31 0.21
CA ILE A 247 13.29 0.91 0.28
C ILE A 247 14.47 0.60 -0.65
N SER A 248 15.01 1.62 -1.33
CA SER A 248 16.06 1.49 -2.34
C SER A 248 15.76 0.42 -3.39
N PHE A 249 14.51 0.41 -3.87
CA PHE A 249 14.07 -0.49 -4.92
C PHE A 249 14.73 -0.11 -6.24
N LYS A 250 15.16 -1.13 -7.00
CA LYS A 250 15.70 -0.95 -8.35
C LYS A 250 14.92 -1.85 -9.29
N TRP A 251 14.36 -1.24 -10.34
CA TRP A 251 13.71 -2.00 -11.38
C TRP A 251 14.73 -2.87 -12.13
N PRO A 252 14.33 -4.06 -12.61
CA PRO A 252 15.14 -4.81 -13.57
C PRO A 252 15.38 -3.94 -14.82
N GLU A 253 16.58 -4.06 -15.42
CA GLU A 253 17.02 -3.24 -16.58
C GLU A 253 15.91 -3.06 -17.62
N GLY A 254 15.59 -1.79 -17.96
CA GLY A 254 14.63 -1.43 -19.01
C GLY A 254 13.26 -0.89 -18.57
N ASN A 255 12.92 -0.92 -17.28
CA ASN A 255 11.62 -0.43 -16.74
C ASN A 255 11.76 0.65 -15.63
N GLU A 256 12.90 1.35 -15.57
CA GLU A 256 13.19 2.30 -14.49
C GLU A 256 12.42 3.62 -14.61
N THR A 257 11.66 3.96 -13.56
CA THR A 257 11.39 5.36 -13.21
C THR A 257 12.72 5.97 -12.75
N ARG A 258 13.24 6.97 -13.47
CA ARG A 258 14.52 7.59 -13.11
C ARG A 258 14.35 8.47 -11.87
N THR A 259 14.61 7.90 -10.70
CA THR A 259 14.77 8.65 -9.44
C THR A 259 16.23 9.07 -9.33
N ILE A 260 16.52 10.36 -9.43
CA ILE A 260 17.87 10.89 -9.30
C ILE A 260 18.01 11.43 -7.88
N ASN A 261 18.91 10.82 -7.09
CA ASN A 261 19.33 11.42 -5.82
C ASN A 261 20.22 12.62 -6.15
N ILE A 262 19.79 13.82 -5.76
CA ILE A 262 20.54 15.07 -6.02
C ILE A 262 21.82 15.15 -5.16
N THR A 263 21.99 14.27 -4.18
CA THR A 263 23.13 14.28 -3.24
C THR A 263 24.40 13.58 -3.74
N GLY A 264 24.50 13.23 -5.03
CA GLY A 264 25.74 12.73 -5.65
C GLY A 264 26.20 13.68 -6.75
N GLY A 265 27.39 14.28 -6.57
CA GLY A 265 28.06 15.13 -7.56
C GLY A 265 28.47 14.41 -8.84
#